data_AF-A0A9X5U6S2-F1
#
_entry.id   AF-A0A9X5U6S2-F1
#
_cell.length_a   1.000
_cell.length_b   1.000
_cell.length_c   1.000
_cell.angle_alpha   90.00
_cell.angle_beta   90.00
_cell.angle_gamma   90.00
#
_symmetry.space_group_name_H-M   'P 1'
#
loop_
_entity.id
_entity.type
_entity.pdbx_description
1 polymer ?
#
loop_
_entity_poly.entity_id
_entity_poly.type
_entity_poly.pdbx_seq_one_letter_code
_entity_poly.pdbx_strand_id
1 'polypeptide(L)'
;MAFDVDSFARTAGPVRTDDLGDLASEFARRRLSDDGLRCLRYMHDVESHTVCYLRDLLMTSSHRDPRITTFLTVWNYEEHSHGVALGSVLAAHGEPHGDERNAAVRDRQGRLDSVKPVLSAAASSLVGNDFVAVHMSWGAVNEWTTRSGYARLIERERHPALTTLLTRIMAQESRHIAFYASEARARLAASRRARLVTRWALRRLWSPVGTGVMPAEETAFVLGYLLAGEPGRREAERIDAQIDRLPGQAGLGLLTGAARRYAPAS
;
A
#
# COMPACT_ATOMS: atom_id res chain seq x y z
N MET A 1 -2.19 -24.33 0.98
CA MET A 1 -0.77 -24.52 1.33
C MET A 1 -0.28 -23.24 2.01
N ALA A 2 0.60 -23.36 3.01
CA ALA A 2 1.19 -22.19 3.67
C ALA A 2 2.13 -21.46 2.70
N PHE A 3 2.27 -20.15 2.83
CA PHE A 3 3.20 -19.36 2.03
C PHE A 3 4.66 -19.77 2.32
N ASP A 4 5.44 -20.00 1.27
CA ASP A 4 6.87 -20.32 1.35
C ASP A 4 7.69 -19.02 1.31
N VAL A 5 8.09 -18.56 2.50
CA VAL A 5 8.85 -17.31 2.68
C VAL A 5 10.29 -17.44 2.17
N ASP A 6 10.87 -18.64 2.19
CA ASP A 6 12.24 -18.84 1.73
C ASP A 6 12.29 -18.82 0.20
N SER A 7 11.30 -19.43 -0.45
CA SER A 7 11.12 -19.31 -1.91
C SER A 7 10.86 -17.87 -2.32
N PHE A 8 10.03 -17.13 -1.56
CA PHE A 8 9.83 -15.70 -1.77
C PHE A 8 11.16 -14.94 -1.69
N ALA A 9 11.93 -15.12 -0.63
CA ALA A 9 13.22 -14.46 -0.43
C ALA A 9 14.23 -14.75 -1.55
N ARG A 10 14.27 -15.99 -2.09
CA ARG A 10 15.18 -16.35 -3.19
C ARG A 10 14.81 -15.75 -4.54
N THR A 11 13.55 -15.41 -4.75
CA THR A 11 13.01 -15.02 -6.07
C THR A 11 12.48 -13.59 -6.09
N ALA A 12 12.58 -12.87 -4.98
CA ALA A 12 12.29 -11.45 -4.92
C ALA A 12 13.41 -10.65 -5.59
N GLY A 13 13.06 -9.50 -6.13
CA GLY A 13 13.98 -8.66 -6.89
C GLY A 13 13.40 -7.29 -7.19
N PRO A 14 14.19 -6.37 -7.72
CA PRO A 14 13.66 -5.08 -8.15
C PRO A 14 12.68 -5.29 -9.30
N VAL A 15 11.64 -4.46 -9.35
CA VAL A 15 10.74 -4.45 -10.51
C VAL A 15 11.55 -4.17 -11.78
N ARG A 16 11.33 -4.97 -12.81
CA ARG A 16 12.06 -4.83 -14.07
C ARG A 16 11.58 -3.60 -14.86
N THR A 17 12.51 -2.73 -15.22
CA THR A 17 12.24 -1.48 -15.98
C THR A 17 13.11 -1.29 -17.22
N ASP A 18 14.16 -2.11 -17.39
CA ASP A 18 15.20 -1.99 -18.41
C ASP A 18 14.70 -2.10 -19.86
N ASP A 19 13.60 -2.82 -20.08
CA ASP A 19 12.97 -3.01 -21.39
C ASP A 19 11.76 -2.12 -21.65
N LEU A 20 11.49 -1.13 -20.80
CA LEU A 20 10.43 -0.15 -21.02
C LEU A 20 10.80 0.91 -22.06
N GLY A 21 12.00 0.81 -22.64
CA GLY A 21 12.55 1.79 -23.58
C GLY A 21 12.96 3.10 -22.89
N ASP A 22 13.15 4.14 -23.69
CA ASP A 22 13.39 5.48 -23.17
C ASP A 22 12.06 6.11 -22.71
N LEU A 23 11.81 6.05 -21.40
CA LEU A 23 10.61 6.62 -20.78
C LEU A 23 10.45 8.12 -21.11
N ALA A 24 11.54 8.89 -21.23
CA ALA A 24 11.45 10.31 -21.59
C ALA A 24 10.83 10.48 -22.98
N SER A 25 11.29 9.70 -23.97
CA SER A 25 10.72 9.70 -25.32
C SER A 25 9.30 9.13 -25.39
N GLU A 26 8.96 8.12 -24.59
CA GLU A 26 7.60 7.58 -24.50
C GLU A 26 6.62 8.64 -23.98
N PHE A 27 6.95 9.26 -22.86
CA PHE A 27 6.08 10.24 -22.20
C PHE A 27 6.11 11.64 -22.85
N ALA A 28 7.13 11.96 -23.65
CA ALA A 28 7.11 13.13 -24.53
C ALA A 28 6.08 12.97 -25.66
N ARG A 29 5.95 11.76 -26.23
CA ARG A 29 4.95 11.46 -27.28
C ARG A 29 3.54 11.40 -26.73
N ARG A 30 3.37 10.82 -25.55
CA ARG A 30 2.07 10.71 -24.88
C ARG A 30 2.23 10.97 -23.39
N ARG A 31 1.94 12.20 -22.98
CA ARG A 31 1.94 12.57 -21.56
C ARG A 31 0.82 11.86 -20.81
N LEU A 32 1.03 11.62 -19.52
CA LEU A 32 -0.08 11.37 -18.61
C LEU A 32 -0.95 12.61 -18.50
N SER A 33 -2.22 12.41 -18.15
CA SER A 33 -3.07 13.53 -17.76
C SER A 33 -2.53 14.21 -16.50
N ASP A 34 -2.87 15.49 -16.27
CA ASP A 34 -2.47 16.20 -15.05
C ASP A 34 -2.97 15.49 -13.79
N ASP A 35 -4.19 14.94 -13.86
CA ASP A 35 -4.78 14.16 -12.78
C ASP A 35 -4.04 12.83 -12.55
N GLY A 36 -3.66 12.15 -13.64
CA GLY A 36 -2.85 10.93 -13.61
C GLY A 36 -1.47 11.18 -13.02
N LEU A 37 -0.83 12.28 -13.39
CA LEU A 37 0.47 12.68 -12.85
C LEU A 37 0.38 13.04 -11.37
N ARG A 38 -0.67 13.77 -10.96
CA ARG A 38 -0.95 14.04 -9.54
C ARG A 38 -1.16 12.75 -8.75
N CYS A 39 -1.92 11.80 -9.30
CA CYS A 39 -2.11 10.48 -8.68
C CYS A 39 -0.78 9.70 -8.57
N LEU A 40 0.05 9.72 -9.61
CA LEU A 40 1.33 9.02 -9.64
C LEU A 40 2.31 9.58 -8.59
N ARG A 41 2.32 10.90 -8.38
CA ARG A 41 3.10 11.55 -7.31
C ARG A 41 2.72 11.03 -5.93
N TYR A 42 1.42 10.90 -5.68
CA TYR A 42 0.92 10.32 -4.43
C TYR A 42 1.38 8.86 -4.26
N MET A 43 1.26 8.04 -5.31
CA MET A 43 1.70 6.65 -5.28
C MET A 43 3.21 6.54 -5.02
N HIS A 44 4.03 7.33 -5.71
CA HIS A 44 5.47 7.41 -5.47
C HIS A 44 5.80 7.74 -4.00
N ASP A 45 5.09 8.71 -3.42
CA ASP A 45 5.35 9.15 -2.04
C ASP A 45 4.95 8.08 -1.01
N VAL A 46 3.87 7.35 -1.29
CA VAL A 46 3.46 6.18 -0.50
C VAL A 46 4.53 5.10 -0.57
N GLU A 47 4.92 4.68 -1.77
CA GLU A 47 5.93 3.63 -1.98
C GLU A 47 7.27 3.98 -1.32
N SER A 48 7.71 5.23 -1.48
CA SER A 48 8.98 5.69 -0.92
C SER A 48 8.94 5.83 0.61
N HIS A 49 7.75 6.01 1.20
CA HIS A 49 7.56 6.06 2.65
C HIS A 49 7.53 4.66 3.28
N THR A 50 7.38 3.59 2.50
CA THR A 50 7.38 2.20 2.99
C THR A 50 8.60 1.87 3.87
N VAL A 51 9.76 2.46 3.58
CA VAL A 51 10.98 2.31 4.42
C VAL A 51 10.77 2.82 5.86
N CYS A 52 10.04 3.92 6.04
CA CYS A 52 9.68 4.45 7.36
C CYS A 52 8.65 3.53 8.04
N TYR A 53 7.71 2.98 7.28
CA TYR A 53 6.74 2.02 7.82
C TYR A 53 7.41 0.72 8.30
N LEU A 54 8.43 0.20 7.58
CA LEU A 54 9.24 -0.93 8.04
C LEU A 54 9.89 -0.64 9.41
N ARG A 55 10.55 0.52 9.55
CA ARG A 55 11.17 0.96 10.82
C ARG A 55 10.16 0.86 11.98
N ASP A 56 8.93 1.32 11.76
CA ASP A 56 7.89 1.33 12.77
C ASP A 56 7.41 -0.08 13.10
N LEU A 57 7.24 -0.94 12.10
CA LEU A 57 6.85 -2.34 12.28
C LEU A 57 7.88 -3.14 13.08
N LEU A 58 9.17 -2.86 12.89
CA LEU A 58 10.25 -3.51 13.64
C LEU A 58 10.25 -3.16 15.13
N MET A 59 9.58 -2.08 15.55
CA MET A 59 9.37 -1.76 16.96
C MET A 59 8.22 -2.53 17.62
N THR A 60 7.47 -3.34 16.86
CA THR A 60 6.29 -4.08 17.33
C THR A 60 6.59 -5.55 17.60
N SER A 61 5.71 -6.29 18.26
CA SER A 61 5.83 -7.75 18.46
C SER A 61 5.98 -8.57 17.18
N SER A 62 5.69 -8.00 16.01
CA SER A 62 5.83 -8.66 14.71
C SER A 62 7.27 -9.06 14.38
N HIS A 63 8.27 -8.29 14.83
CA HIS A 63 9.68 -8.62 14.58
C HIS A 63 10.15 -9.90 15.29
N ARG A 64 9.39 -10.39 16.27
CA ARG A 64 9.76 -11.61 17.01
C ARG A 64 9.51 -12.88 16.20
N ASP A 65 8.67 -12.80 15.17
CA ASP A 65 8.43 -13.92 14.25
C ASP A 65 9.48 -13.87 13.12
N PRO A 66 10.36 -14.87 13.00
CA PRO A 66 11.42 -14.86 12.00
C PRO A 66 10.87 -14.89 10.58
N ARG A 67 9.71 -15.54 10.34
CA ARG A 67 9.09 -15.58 9.00
C ARG A 67 8.62 -14.20 8.59
N ILE A 68 8.01 -13.47 9.52
CA ILE A 68 7.56 -12.09 9.26
C ILE A 68 8.77 -11.18 9.05
N THR A 69 9.83 -11.32 9.84
CA THR A 69 11.03 -10.47 9.70
C THR A 69 11.74 -10.71 8.37
N THR A 70 11.88 -11.98 7.94
CA THR A 70 12.39 -12.31 6.59
C THR A 70 11.51 -11.71 5.51
N PHE A 71 10.18 -11.88 5.62
CA PHE A 71 9.24 -11.30 4.67
C PHE A 71 9.39 -9.78 4.59
N LEU A 72 9.33 -9.07 5.72
CA LEU A 72 9.41 -7.61 5.79
C LEU A 72 10.71 -7.05 5.20
N THR A 73 11.83 -7.75 5.39
CA THR A 73 13.14 -7.35 4.82
C THR A 73 13.09 -7.38 3.29
N VAL A 74 12.59 -8.48 2.73
CA VAL A 74 12.54 -8.72 1.29
C VAL A 74 11.45 -7.88 0.63
N TRP A 75 10.27 -7.81 1.26
CA TRP A 75 9.16 -6.97 0.86
C TRP A 75 9.59 -5.51 0.74
N ASN A 76 10.26 -4.96 1.76
CA ASN A 76 10.72 -3.56 1.72
C ASN A 76 11.73 -3.29 0.60
N TYR A 77 12.53 -4.29 0.20
CA TYR A 77 13.41 -4.17 -0.96
C TYR A 77 12.62 -4.07 -2.27
N GLU A 78 11.57 -4.87 -2.44
CA GLU A 78 10.68 -4.77 -3.61
C GLU A 78 9.93 -3.43 -3.61
N GLU A 79 9.38 -2.99 -2.48
CA GLU A 79 8.65 -1.71 -2.36
C GLU A 79 9.54 -0.50 -2.61
N HIS A 80 10.79 -0.52 -2.13
CA HIS A 80 11.77 0.50 -2.49
C HIS A 80 11.98 0.57 -4.01
N SER A 81 12.04 -0.60 -4.68
CA SER A 81 12.16 -0.65 -6.14
C SER A 81 10.92 -0.12 -6.86
N HIS A 82 9.72 -0.31 -6.30
CA HIS A 82 8.49 0.29 -6.84
C HIS A 82 8.59 1.82 -6.80
N GLY A 83 8.98 2.40 -5.67
CA GLY A 83 9.20 3.84 -5.52
C GLY A 83 10.18 4.39 -6.56
N VAL A 84 11.33 3.73 -6.75
CA VAL A 84 12.33 4.10 -7.77
C VAL A 84 11.76 4.04 -9.19
N ALA A 85 10.98 2.99 -9.50
CA ALA A 85 10.40 2.83 -10.83
C ALA A 85 9.32 3.89 -11.13
N LEU A 86 8.44 4.19 -10.16
CA LEU A 86 7.50 5.31 -10.29
C LEU A 86 8.23 6.65 -10.40
N GLY A 87 9.33 6.82 -9.66
CA GLY A 87 10.19 8.01 -9.72
C GLY A 87 10.77 8.23 -11.12
N SER A 88 11.12 7.16 -11.83
CA SER A 88 11.58 7.23 -13.23
C SER A 88 10.51 7.77 -14.18
N VAL A 89 9.23 7.46 -13.94
CA VAL A 89 8.12 8.04 -14.70
C VAL A 89 7.91 9.52 -14.36
N LEU A 90 8.03 9.90 -13.09
CA LEU A 90 7.99 11.30 -12.67
C LEU A 90 9.14 12.11 -13.31
N ALA A 91 10.35 11.55 -13.35
CA ALA A 91 11.51 12.14 -14.01
C ALA A 91 11.25 12.42 -15.49
N ALA A 92 10.61 11.48 -16.20
CA ALA A 92 10.21 11.64 -17.61
C ALA A 92 9.18 12.78 -17.83
N HIS A 93 8.53 13.24 -16.76
CA HIS A 93 7.63 14.40 -16.78
C HIS A 93 8.26 15.70 -16.26
N GLY A 94 9.54 15.67 -15.87
CA GLY A 94 10.22 16.82 -15.26
C GLY A 94 9.76 17.11 -13.82
N GLU A 95 9.14 16.14 -13.16
CA GLU A 95 8.72 16.28 -11.76
C GLU A 95 9.87 15.89 -10.81
N PRO A 96 9.91 16.47 -9.60
CA PRO A 96 10.79 16.00 -8.53
C PRO A 96 10.55 14.52 -8.25
N HIS A 97 11.62 13.77 -8.00
CA HIS A 97 11.59 12.33 -7.78
C HIS A 97 12.79 11.90 -6.92
N GLY A 98 12.82 10.63 -6.49
CA GLY A 98 13.95 10.08 -5.74
C GLY A 98 14.24 10.83 -4.44
N ASP A 99 15.51 10.97 -4.08
CA ASP A 99 15.94 11.50 -2.78
C ASP A 99 15.45 12.92 -2.50
N GLU A 100 15.43 13.80 -3.51
CA GLU A 100 14.94 15.18 -3.36
C GLU A 100 13.48 15.19 -2.89
N ARG A 101 12.63 14.46 -3.61
CA ARG A 101 11.20 14.35 -3.26
C ARG A 101 11.00 13.63 -1.93
N ASN A 102 11.74 12.56 -1.70
CA ASN A 102 11.66 11.76 -0.48
C ASN A 102 12.02 12.58 0.77
N ALA A 103 13.06 13.42 0.68
CA ALA A 103 13.44 14.35 1.75
C ALA A 103 12.30 15.35 2.02
N ALA A 104 11.76 15.97 0.98
CA ALA A 104 10.66 16.94 1.11
C ALA A 104 9.40 16.34 1.76
N VAL A 105 9.05 15.10 1.43
CA VAL A 105 7.92 14.38 2.05
C VAL A 105 8.20 14.13 3.54
N ARG A 106 9.41 13.68 3.89
CA ARG A 106 9.80 13.40 5.28
C ARG A 106 9.82 14.66 6.13
N ASP A 107 10.38 15.76 5.62
CA ASP A 107 10.43 17.04 6.31
C ASP A 107 9.03 17.55 6.65
N ARG A 108 8.06 17.35 5.74
CA ARG A 108 6.66 17.74 5.94
C ARG A 108 5.98 16.99 7.09
N GLN A 109 6.37 15.75 7.36
CA GLN A 109 5.77 14.96 8.44
C GLN A 109 6.19 15.45 9.83
N GLY A 110 7.35 16.12 9.93
CA GLY A 110 7.84 16.75 11.15
C GLY A 110 7.90 15.80 12.36
N ARG A 111 7.64 16.33 13.57
CA ARG A 111 7.76 15.58 14.83
C ARG A 111 6.73 14.46 15.00
N LEU A 112 5.68 14.42 14.17
CA LEU A 112 4.65 13.37 14.23
C LEU A 112 5.20 12.00 13.80
N ASP A 113 6.20 11.97 12.92
CA ASP A 113 6.88 10.74 12.51
C ASP A 113 7.64 10.07 13.67
N SER A 114 8.08 10.84 14.67
CA SER A 114 8.80 10.29 15.83
C SER A 114 7.88 9.75 16.95
N VAL A 115 6.61 10.16 17.00
CA VAL A 115 5.69 9.83 18.10
C VAL A 115 4.83 8.61 17.79
N LYS A 116 4.35 8.49 16.54
CA LYS A 116 3.53 7.35 16.08
C LYS A 116 4.19 5.98 16.29
N PRO A 117 5.49 5.78 16.02
CA PRO A 117 6.13 4.47 16.17
C PRO A 117 6.18 4.02 17.63
N VAL A 118 6.42 4.95 18.55
CA VAL A 118 6.46 4.69 20.01
C VAL A 118 5.08 4.27 20.52
N LEU A 119 4.02 4.96 20.10
CA LEU A 119 2.64 4.60 20.45
C LEU A 119 2.25 3.23 19.90
N SER A 120 2.65 2.93 18.66
CA SER A 120 2.44 1.61 18.04
C SER A 120 3.19 0.50 18.77
N ALA A 121 4.43 0.74 19.19
CA ALA A 121 5.23 -0.20 19.99
C ALA A 121 4.59 -0.46 21.38
N ALA A 122 4.09 0.58 22.04
CA ALA A 122 3.38 0.47 23.31
C ALA A 122 2.07 -0.32 23.16
N ALA A 123 1.26 0.00 22.15
CA ALA A 123 0.03 -0.73 21.84
C ALA A 123 0.31 -2.21 21.51
N SER A 124 1.36 -2.47 20.73
CA SER A 124 1.80 -3.83 20.42
C SER A 124 2.21 -4.61 21.66
N SER A 125 2.93 -3.97 22.59
CA SER A 125 3.34 -4.61 23.85
C SER A 125 2.15 -4.98 24.74
N LEU A 126 1.07 -4.18 24.72
CA LEU A 126 -0.17 -4.47 25.45
C LEU A 126 -1.03 -5.55 24.79
N VAL A 127 -1.10 -5.54 23.46
CA VAL A 127 -1.93 -6.50 22.69
C VAL A 127 -1.22 -7.85 22.54
N GLY A 128 0.12 -7.88 22.63
CA GLY A 128 0.92 -9.10 22.60
C GLY A 128 0.91 -9.78 21.22
N ASN A 129 0.76 -11.11 21.21
CA ASN A 129 0.80 -11.90 19.97
C ASN A 129 -0.41 -11.64 19.06
N ASP A 130 -1.55 -11.21 19.60
CA ASP A 130 -2.73 -10.84 18.80
C ASP A 130 -2.46 -9.60 17.93
N PHE A 131 -1.45 -8.77 18.25
CA PHE A 131 -1.07 -7.62 17.44
C PHE A 131 -0.60 -8.06 16.06
N VAL A 132 0.04 -9.22 15.96
CA VAL A 132 0.49 -9.76 14.68
C VAL A 132 -0.70 -10.03 13.76
N ALA A 133 -1.85 -10.46 14.30
CA ALA A 133 -3.07 -10.61 13.50
C ALA A 133 -3.59 -9.27 12.98
N VAL A 134 -3.47 -8.20 13.79
CA VAL A 134 -3.83 -6.83 13.38
C VAL A 134 -2.92 -6.39 12.24
N HIS A 135 -1.60 -6.47 12.44
CA HIS A 135 -0.60 -6.11 11.43
C HIS A 135 -0.81 -6.87 10.13
N MET A 136 -0.92 -8.21 10.17
CA MET A 136 -1.11 -9.01 8.96
C MET A 136 -2.41 -8.66 8.22
N SER A 137 -3.48 -8.37 8.95
CA SER A 137 -4.75 -7.96 8.34
C SER A 137 -4.67 -6.57 7.74
N TRP A 138 -3.98 -5.64 8.41
CA TRP A 138 -3.79 -4.28 7.94
C TRP A 138 -2.91 -4.23 6.69
N GLY A 139 -1.79 -4.97 6.69
CA GLY A 139 -0.94 -5.14 5.52
C GLY A 139 -1.73 -5.69 4.34
N ALA A 140 -2.51 -6.75 4.53
CA ALA A 140 -3.37 -7.30 3.48
C ALA A 140 -4.35 -6.28 2.90
N VAL A 141 -4.98 -5.45 3.75
CA VAL A 141 -5.88 -4.38 3.30
C VAL A 141 -5.11 -3.35 2.48
N ASN A 142 -3.94 -2.91 2.96
CA ASN A 142 -3.11 -1.95 2.25
C ASN A 142 -2.72 -2.47 0.86
N GLU A 143 -2.18 -3.68 0.74
CA GLU A 143 -1.78 -4.23 -0.57
C GLU A 143 -2.96 -4.41 -1.52
N TRP A 144 -4.13 -4.84 -1.00
CA TRP A 144 -5.34 -4.89 -1.82
C TRP A 144 -5.69 -3.52 -2.38
N THR A 145 -5.63 -2.46 -1.56
CA THR A 145 -5.92 -1.09 -2.01
C THR A 145 -4.85 -0.51 -2.92
N THR A 146 -3.57 -0.76 -2.68
CA THR A 146 -2.45 -0.29 -3.52
C THR A 146 -2.51 -0.91 -4.90
N ARG A 147 -2.62 -2.25 -4.97
CA ARG A 147 -2.82 -2.99 -6.22
C ARG A 147 -4.05 -2.52 -6.99
N SER A 148 -5.14 -2.27 -6.28
CA SER A 148 -6.36 -1.72 -6.86
C SER A 148 -6.12 -0.34 -7.47
N GLY A 149 -5.39 0.53 -6.75
CA GLY A 149 -5.02 1.84 -7.24
C GLY A 149 -4.22 1.78 -8.54
N TYR A 150 -3.25 0.87 -8.65
CA TYR A 150 -2.52 0.63 -9.89
C TYR A 150 -3.44 0.17 -11.03
N ALA A 151 -4.32 -0.79 -10.79
CA ALA A 151 -5.29 -1.24 -11.80
C ALA A 151 -6.17 -0.09 -12.29
N ARG A 152 -6.67 0.75 -11.38
CA ARG A 152 -7.48 1.92 -11.71
C ARG A 152 -6.70 2.97 -12.50
N LEU A 153 -5.43 3.21 -12.17
CA LEU A 153 -4.57 4.15 -12.91
C LEU A 153 -4.29 3.66 -14.33
N ILE A 154 -4.04 2.36 -14.52
CA ILE A 154 -3.90 1.72 -15.85
C ILE A 154 -5.14 2.01 -16.72
N GLU A 155 -6.34 1.78 -16.16
CA GLU A 155 -7.59 1.96 -16.91
C GLU A 155 -7.85 3.41 -17.31
N ARG A 156 -7.43 4.36 -16.48
CA ARG A 156 -7.59 5.81 -16.69
C ARG A 156 -6.64 6.33 -17.77
N GLU A 157 -5.35 6.02 -17.62
CA GLU A 157 -4.31 6.62 -18.46
C GLU A 157 -4.08 5.85 -19.76
N ARG A 158 -4.26 4.52 -19.74
CA ARG A 158 -4.10 3.60 -20.90
C ARG A 158 -2.79 3.82 -21.66
N HIS A 159 -1.72 4.21 -20.96
CA HIS A 159 -0.41 4.46 -21.54
C HIS A 159 0.39 3.14 -21.58
N PRO A 160 0.90 2.67 -22.74
CA PRO A 160 1.54 1.35 -22.85
C PRO A 160 2.69 1.12 -21.86
N ALA A 161 3.65 2.06 -21.79
CA ALA A 161 4.78 1.94 -20.85
C ALA A 161 4.33 1.89 -19.38
N LEU A 162 3.43 2.79 -18.97
CA LEU A 162 2.86 2.79 -17.62
C LEU A 162 2.11 1.49 -17.33
N THR A 163 1.29 1.01 -18.25
CA THR A 163 0.54 -0.25 -18.11
C THR A 163 1.49 -1.42 -17.86
N THR A 164 2.57 -1.53 -18.65
CA THR A 164 3.56 -2.59 -18.48
C THR A 164 4.24 -2.50 -17.11
N LEU A 165 4.68 -1.30 -16.70
CA LEU A 165 5.31 -1.07 -15.41
C LEU A 165 4.38 -1.45 -14.25
N LEU A 166 3.18 -0.86 -14.20
CA LEU A 166 2.23 -1.07 -13.12
C LEU A 166 1.75 -2.53 -13.06
N THR A 167 1.63 -3.21 -14.20
CA THR A 167 1.31 -4.65 -14.21
C THR A 167 2.40 -5.49 -13.55
N ARG A 168 3.67 -5.12 -13.71
CA ARG A 168 4.81 -5.80 -13.06
C ARG A 168 4.82 -5.55 -11.56
N ILE A 169 4.60 -4.31 -11.13
CA ILE A 169 4.43 -3.96 -9.71
C ILE A 169 3.29 -4.77 -9.10
N MET A 170 2.12 -4.78 -9.75
CA MET A 170 0.96 -5.56 -9.31
C MET A 170 1.21 -7.08 -9.23
N ALA A 171 2.18 -7.61 -10.00
CA ALA A 171 2.59 -9.01 -9.91
C ALA A 171 3.39 -9.29 -8.62
N GLN A 172 4.26 -8.37 -8.20
CA GLN A 172 4.98 -8.46 -6.92
C GLN A 172 4.02 -8.30 -5.74
N GLU A 173 3.14 -7.29 -5.79
CA GLU A 173 2.03 -7.06 -4.87
C GLU A 173 1.15 -8.29 -4.64
N SER A 174 0.93 -9.09 -5.69
CA SER A 174 0.17 -10.34 -5.58
C SER A 174 0.81 -11.33 -4.60
N ARG A 175 2.14 -11.34 -4.51
CA ARG A 175 2.91 -12.20 -3.60
C ARG A 175 2.86 -11.64 -2.19
N HIS A 176 2.91 -10.31 -2.02
CA HIS A 176 2.77 -9.64 -0.73
C HIS A 176 1.38 -9.86 -0.13
N ILE A 177 0.33 -9.69 -0.94
CA ILE A 177 -1.05 -10.04 -0.60
C ILE A 177 -1.14 -11.50 -0.14
N ALA A 178 -0.50 -12.42 -0.86
CA ALA A 178 -0.55 -13.84 -0.53
C ALA A 178 0.06 -14.11 0.86
N PHE A 179 1.20 -13.49 1.19
CA PHE A 179 1.80 -13.58 2.52
C PHE A 179 0.86 -12.99 3.59
N TYR A 180 0.59 -11.68 3.52
CA TYR A 180 -0.20 -10.97 4.54
C TYR A 180 -1.57 -11.63 4.76
N ALA A 181 -2.31 -11.92 3.69
CA ALA A 181 -3.64 -12.50 3.81
C ALA A 181 -3.62 -13.94 4.32
N SER A 182 -2.57 -14.73 4.05
CA SER A 182 -2.44 -16.09 4.60
C SER A 182 -2.16 -16.06 6.11
N GLU A 183 -1.21 -15.22 6.53
CA GLU A 183 -0.82 -15.04 7.93
C GLU A 183 -1.96 -14.41 8.76
N ALA A 184 -2.73 -13.48 8.17
CA ALA A 184 -3.93 -12.89 8.76
C ALA A 184 -5.01 -13.95 8.98
N ARG A 185 -5.35 -14.74 7.94
CA ARG A 185 -6.37 -15.79 8.06
C ARG A 185 -6.02 -16.81 9.14
N ALA A 186 -4.78 -17.29 9.16
CA ALA A 186 -4.34 -18.27 10.15
C ALA A 186 -4.47 -17.75 11.59
N ARG A 187 -3.98 -16.53 11.86
CA ARG A 187 -4.01 -15.94 13.21
C ARG A 187 -5.42 -15.56 13.65
N LEU A 188 -6.24 -15.03 12.74
CA LEU A 188 -7.64 -14.71 13.03
C LEU A 188 -8.49 -15.97 13.25
N ALA A 189 -8.21 -17.07 12.56
CA ALA A 189 -8.88 -18.34 12.81
C ALA A 189 -8.55 -18.89 14.21
N ALA A 190 -7.29 -18.79 14.62
CA ALA A 190 -6.79 -19.33 15.88
C ALA A 190 -7.24 -18.56 17.15
N SER A 191 -7.54 -17.26 17.06
CA SER A 191 -7.82 -16.43 18.24
C SER A 191 -9.09 -15.60 18.11
N ARG A 192 -10.08 -15.82 19.00
CA ARG A 192 -11.28 -14.96 19.10
C ARG A 192 -10.92 -13.53 19.49
N ARG A 193 -9.92 -13.36 20.37
CA ARG A 193 -9.43 -12.06 20.79
C ARG A 193 -8.80 -11.31 19.61
N ALA A 194 -7.96 -11.98 18.80
CA ALA A 194 -7.41 -11.41 17.57
C ALA A 194 -8.52 -10.88 16.65
N ARG A 195 -9.59 -11.66 16.42
CA ARG A 195 -10.73 -11.21 15.59
C ARG A 195 -11.35 -9.92 16.09
N LEU A 196 -11.60 -9.82 17.41
CA LEU A 196 -12.23 -8.65 18.01
C LEU A 196 -11.31 -7.42 17.96
N VAL A 197 -10.03 -7.58 18.30
CA VAL A 197 -9.05 -6.49 18.29
C VAL A 197 -8.80 -6.01 16.86
N THR A 198 -8.57 -6.91 15.91
CA THR A 198 -8.42 -6.56 14.50
C THR A 198 -9.66 -5.86 13.96
N ARG A 199 -10.86 -6.36 14.26
CA ARG A 199 -12.12 -5.72 13.82
C ARG A 199 -12.25 -4.31 14.37
N TRP A 200 -11.93 -4.12 15.65
CA TRP A 200 -11.96 -2.80 16.26
C TRP A 200 -10.94 -1.87 15.61
N ALA A 201 -9.70 -2.33 15.42
CA ALA A 201 -8.61 -1.55 14.82
C ALA A 201 -8.95 -1.15 13.39
N LEU A 202 -9.37 -2.09 12.54
CA LEU A 202 -9.78 -1.81 11.16
C LEU A 202 -10.96 -0.85 11.09
N ARG A 203 -11.96 -0.99 11.97
CA ARG A 203 -13.12 -0.09 11.97
C ARG A 203 -12.79 1.34 12.41
N ARG A 204 -11.93 1.49 13.42
CA ARG A 204 -11.73 2.76 14.13
C ARG A 204 -10.50 3.52 13.68
N LEU A 205 -9.45 2.81 13.30
CA LEU A 205 -8.13 3.36 13.09
C LEU A 205 -7.69 3.28 11.63
N TRP A 206 -8.22 2.33 10.85
CA TRP A 206 -7.84 2.22 9.44
C TRP A 206 -8.27 3.45 8.64
N SER A 207 -7.38 3.87 7.75
CA SER A 207 -7.61 4.90 6.75
C SER A 207 -6.88 4.50 5.46
N PRO A 208 -7.30 5.04 4.31
CA PRO A 208 -6.67 4.79 3.02
C PRO A 208 -5.14 4.97 3.05
N VAL A 209 -4.41 4.13 2.32
CA VAL A 209 -2.95 4.20 2.24
C VAL A 209 -2.50 5.61 1.83
N GLY A 210 -1.46 6.11 2.48
CA GLY A 210 -0.95 7.48 2.34
C GLY A 210 -1.63 8.52 3.24
N THR A 211 -2.74 8.18 3.92
CA THR A 211 -3.32 9.06 4.95
C THR A 211 -2.30 9.29 6.06
N GLY A 212 -1.95 10.55 6.33
CA GLY A 212 -0.98 10.93 7.36
C GLY A 212 0.49 10.94 6.89
N VAL A 213 0.75 10.51 5.65
CA VAL A 213 1.99 10.76 4.88
C VAL A 213 1.77 11.98 4.00
N MET A 214 0.62 12.01 3.32
CA MET A 214 0.20 13.05 2.39
C MET A 214 -0.90 13.94 3.01
N PRO A 215 -1.05 15.19 2.54
CA PRO A 215 -2.17 16.05 2.92
C PRO A 215 -3.52 15.40 2.61
N ALA A 216 -4.55 15.73 3.40
CA ALA A 216 -5.87 15.09 3.29
C ALA A 216 -6.54 15.35 1.94
N GLU A 217 -6.29 16.52 1.34
CA GLU A 217 -6.74 16.90 0.01
C GLU A 217 -6.15 16.03 -1.10
N GLU A 218 -4.91 15.53 -0.93
CA GLU A 218 -4.29 14.62 -1.89
C GLU A 218 -4.89 13.21 -1.78
N THR A 219 -5.14 12.73 -0.56
CA THR A 219 -5.86 11.46 -0.35
C THR A 219 -7.28 11.54 -0.92
N ALA A 220 -7.99 12.65 -0.70
CA ALA A 220 -9.32 12.87 -1.23
C ALA A 220 -9.32 12.90 -2.77
N PHE A 221 -8.37 13.63 -3.36
CA PHE A 221 -8.19 13.69 -4.80
C PHE A 221 -7.94 12.29 -5.38
N VAL A 222 -6.98 11.52 -4.84
CA VAL A 222 -6.62 10.21 -5.37
C VAL A 222 -7.78 9.22 -5.28
N LEU A 223 -8.52 9.21 -4.16
CA LEU A 223 -9.71 8.36 -4.05
C LEU A 223 -10.80 8.80 -5.02
N GLY A 224 -11.06 10.10 -5.14
CA GLY A 224 -12.02 10.64 -6.11
C GLY A 224 -11.63 10.26 -7.54
N TYR A 225 -10.35 10.40 -7.89
CA TYR A 225 -9.81 10.06 -9.20
C TYR A 225 -9.90 8.57 -9.50
N LEU A 226 -9.37 7.71 -8.62
CA LEU A 226 -9.32 6.28 -8.88
C LEU A 226 -10.69 5.62 -8.77
N LEU A 227 -11.50 6.00 -7.78
CA LEU A 227 -12.81 5.39 -7.51
C LEU A 227 -13.99 6.10 -8.19
N ALA A 228 -13.76 7.12 -9.02
CA ALA A 228 -14.84 7.77 -9.76
C ALA A 228 -15.56 6.83 -10.73
N GLY A 229 -16.88 7.01 -10.81
CA GLY A 229 -17.74 6.27 -11.72
C GLY A 229 -18.07 4.87 -11.23
N GLU A 230 -18.78 4.13 -12.08
CA GLU A 230 -19.19 2.78 -11.75
C GLU A 230 -17.98 1.81 -11.56
N PRO A 231 -16.94 1.82 -12.43
CA PRO A 231 -15.82 0.89 -12.27
C PRO A 231 -15.12 1.03 -10.92
N GLY A 232 -15.00 2.26 -10.42
CA GLY A 232 -14.45 2.52 -9.10
C GLY A 232 -15.31 2.00 -7.94
N ARG A 233 -16.65 2.08 -8.06
CA ARG A 233 -17.56 1.48 -7.07
C ARG A 233 -17.44 -0.04 -7.02
N ARG A 234 -17.43 -0.71 -8.18
CA ARG A 234 -17.25 -2.17 -8.24
C ARG A 234 -15.93 -2.60 -7.62
N GLU A 235 -14.89 -1.84 -7.90
CA GLU A 235 -13.57 -2.13 -7.35
C GLU A 235 -13.53 -1.94 -5.82
N ALA A 236 -14.17 -0.89 -5.30
CA ALA A 236 -14.32 -0.70 -3.85
C ALA A 236 -15.06 -1.86 -3.18
N GLU A 237 -16.17 -2.30 -3.77
CA GLU A 237 -16.96 -3.44 -3.30
C GLU A 237 -16.17 -4.75 -3.38
N ARG A 238 -15.37 -4.94 -4.43
CA ARG A 238 -14.51 -6.13 -4.60
C ARG A 238 -13.49 -6.23 -3.47
N ILE A 239 -12.87 -5.12 -3.08
CA ILE A 239 -11.89 -5.07 -1.98
C ILE A 239 -12.57 -5.34 -0.64
N ASP A 240 -13.72 -4.71 -0.38
CA ASP A 240 -14.49 -4.99 0.85
C ASP A 240 -14.91 -6.46 0.92
N ALA A 241 -15.29 -7.08 -0.20
CA ALA A 241 -15.58 -8.51 -0.27
C ALA A 241 -14.34 -9.41 -0.04
N GLN A 242 -13.12 -8.93 -0.30
CA GLN A 242 -11.89 -9.65 0.07
C GLN A 242 -11.63 -9.59 1.57
N ILE A 243 -11.85 -8.41 2.16
CA ILE A 243 -11.72 -8.16 3.61
C ILE A 243 -12.73 -9.00 4.38
N ASP A 244 -13.96 -9.10 3.88
CA ASP A 244 -15.04 -9.85 4.51
C ASP A 244 -14.74 -11.36 4.61
N ARG A 245 -13.85 -11.89 3.77
CA ARG A 245 -13.39 -13.29 3.84
C ARG A 245 -12.36 -13.53 4.94
N LEU A 246 -11.83 -12.50 5.59
CA LEU A 246 -10.98 -12.67 6.76
C LEU A 246 -11.84 -13.04 7.99
N PRO A 247 -11.43 -14.05 8.80
CA PRO A 247 -12.25 -14.52 9.91
C PRO A 247 -12.64 -13.39 10.89
N GLY A 248 -13.96 -13.20 11.06
CA GLY A 248 -14.53 -12.18 11.95
C GLY A 248 -14.50 -10.74 11.41
N GLN A 249 -14.13 -10.52 10.15
CA GLN A 249 -13.97 -9.17 9.58
C GLN A 249 -15.09 -8.76 8.62
N ALA A 250 -16.12 -9.59 8.43
CA ALA A 250 -17.26 -9.30 7.56
C ALA A 250 -18.01 -7.99 7.88
N GLY A 251 -18.49 -7.31 6.85
CA GLY A 251 -19.34 -6.13 6.93
C GLY A 251 -18.62 -4.91 7.51
N LEU A 252 -17.32 -4.74 7.25
CA LEU A 252 -16.60 -3.54 7.64
C LEU A 252 -16.83 -2.37 6.68
N GLY A 253 -16.97 -2.65 5.37
CA GLY A 253 -17.18 -1.63 4.35
C GLY A 253 -16.09 -0.54 4.35
N LEU A 254 -14.82 -0.94 4.44
CA LEU A 254 -13.70 -0.02 4.62
C LEU A 254 -13.51 0.88 3.40
N LEU A 255 -13.35 0.28 2.21
CA LEU A 255 -13.02 1.05 1.01
C LEU A 255 -14.26 1.76 0.46
N THR A 256 -15.43 1.11 0.48
CA THR A 256 -16.69 1.78 0.13
C THR A 256 -17.01 2.92 1.10
N GLY A 257 -16.75 2.75 2.40
CA GLY A 257 -16.90 3.78 3.41
C GLY A 257 -15.92 4.95 3.23
N ALA A 258 -14.65 4.66 2.91
CA ALA A 258 -13.66 5.68 2.59
C ALA A 258 -14.04 6.47 1.32
N ALA A 259 -14.45 5.78 0.25
CA ALA A 259 -14.88 6.41 -0.99
C ALA A 259 -16.02 7.42 -0.76
N ARG A 260 -16.97 7.10 0.15
CA ARG A 260 -18.05 8.01 0.54
C ARG A 260 -17.55 9.19 1.38
N ARG A 261 -16.63 8.93 2.32
CA ARG A 261 -16.09 9.96 3.23
C ARG A 261 -15.26 11.00 2.49
N TYR A 262 -14.49 10.56 1.50
CA TYR A 262 -13.57 11.39 0.72
C TYR A 262 -14.15 11.85 -0.62
N ALA A 263 -15.42 11.52 -0.91
CA ALA A 263 -16.10 12.06 -2.08
C ALA A 263 -16.16 13.60 -1.96
N PRO A 264 -15.91 14.35 -3.04
CA PRO A 264 -16.11 15.78 -3.03
C PRO A 264 -17.56 16.10 -2.68
N ALA A 265 -17.77 17.12 -1.84
CA ALA A 265 -19.10 17.64 -1.57
C ALA A 265 -19.72 18.05 -2.91
N SER A 266 -20.90 17.49 -3.20
CA SER A 266 -21.67 17.80 -4.41
C SER A 266 -22.24 19.20 -4.36
#